data_AF-A0ABD1J0T1-F1
#
_entry.id   AF-A0ABD1J0T1-F1
#
_cell.length_a   1.000
_cell.length_b   1.000
_cell.length_c   1.000
_cell.angle_alpha   90.00
_cell.angle_beta   90.00
_cell.angle_gamma   90.00
#
_symmetry.space_group_name_H-M   'P 1'
#
loop_
_entity.id
_entity.type
_entity.pdbx_description
1 polymer ?
#
loop_
_entity_poly.entity_id
_entity_poly.type
_entity_poly.pdbx_seq_one_letter_code
_entity_poly.pdbx_strand_id
1 'polypeptide(L)'
;MDASVMVGRGTGGAPVLLILTIGILLSARSSRAQKGDGCGHTVFGRGSGSVSSLGYPQWLRSDSVCEWDITVETTHTLLIRIADMDIQPHDCQVTYLRIYNGIGPHRSELAQSVTCHKCEETCVSLLRMAMASKSFSEDDLSCPVCCEVYREPMLLPCSHTICSGCLQRFWESKSTQECPLCRARCSKKKYPINLALRNLLHSEKLKLFCLDDKQPVCLVCRDSNKHAHHIFIPADEAAVQLKDQAEKTETQIKEEFEKLRQFLRDEEAARIAALREEEERRSQMMKEKIEKMSKDILSVSYKISTIEEALKSTEILFLQNYQSTVERAQCTLQDPERLSGALINVAKHLGNLKFRVWEKMQEIVQYTAVTLDPNTAHPQLLLCGELRSVRVSQERRGLPANPERLDVDPGVLGSEGLGSGLHCWDVGVPVQGDWLLGLLTESAQRTGDVHGRPGGWYLGHMGDAYTAGSTPHAPTLLAPQRPPHTVRVQLDWDRGKVTFSDPDNNAHLHTLRHTFTERVFPYFNAGLAPLRILPVKARVAEEPPRHTPAHTHTPAHTHTPLHRRTERLTDKFRRKSSTAKLTD
;
A
#
# COMPACT_ATOMS: atom_id res chain seq x y z
N MET A 1 1.13 -16.16 -50.80
CA MET A 1 0.03 -15.83 -49.90
C MET A 1 -0.58 -14.54 -50.40
N ASP A 2 -1.90 -14.49 -50.59
CA ASP A 2 -2.62 -13.25 -50.92
C ASP A 2 -3.59 -12.99 -49.77
N ALA A 3 -3.36 -11.96 -48.98
CA ALA A 3 -4.23 -11.60 -47.86
C ALA A 3 -4.87 -10.24 -48.12
N SER A 4 -6.19 -10.17 -48.08
CA SER A 4 -6.97 -8.93 -48.26
C SER A 4 -7.52 -8.46 -46.92
N VAL A 5 -7.39 -7.16 -46.69
CA VAL A 5 -7.78 -6.45 -45.47
C VAL A 5 -9.00 -5.60 -45.80
N MET A 6 -10.10 -5.76 -45.08
CA MET A 6 -11.26 -4.86 -45.17
C MET A 6 -11.49 -4.17 -43.82
N VAL A 7 -11.78 -2.87 -43.87
CA VAL A 7 -11.95 -2.03 -42.68
C VAL A 7 -13.40 -1.57 -42.58
N GLY A 8 -14.07 -1.87 -41.45
CA GLY A 8 -15.44 -1.43 -41.15
C GLY A 8 -15.49 -0.50 -39.93
N ARG A 9 -16.42 0.47 -39.91
CA ARG A 9 -16.62 1.41 -38.78
C ARG A 9 -17.32 0.72 -37.62
N GLY A 10 -16.73 0.78 -36.42
CA GLY A 10 -17.37 0.38 -35.15
C GLY A 10 -17.88 1.58 -34.36
N THR A 11 -19.00 1.42 -33.64
CA THR A 11 -19.58 2.48 -32.80
C THR A 11 -19.16 2.33 -31.34
N GLY A 12 -18.43 3.32 -30.82
CA GLY A 12 -18.39 3.72 -29.40
C GLY A 12 -17.49 2.92 -28.46
N GLY A 13 -16.35 3.50 -28.06
CA GLY A 13 -15.49 3.04 -26.96
C GLY A 13 -14.18 3.84 -26.88
N ALA A 14 -13.66 4.04 -25.66
CA ALA A 14 -12.48 4.87 -25.37
C ALA A 14 -11.20 4.40 -26.11
N PRO A 15 -10.24 5.31 -26.41
CA PRO A 15 -9.14 5.04 -27.33
C PRO A 15 -8.13 4.05 -26.75
N VAL A 16 -8.00 2.88 -27.39
CA VAL A 16 -6.87 1.96 -27.21
C VAL A 16 -6.10 1.94 -28.52
N LEU A 17 -4.82 2.28 -28.46
CA LEU A 17 -3.90 2.16 -29.58
C LEU A 17 -3.62 0.68 -29.84
N LEU A 18 -4.42 0.05 -30.71
CA LEU A 18 -4.18 -1.31 -31.19
C LEU A 18 -3.25 -1.25 -32.40
N ILE A 19 -1.96 -1.48 -32.19
CA ILE A 19 -1.01 -1.65 -33.28
C ILE A 19 -0.81 -3.16 -33.48
N LEU A 20 -1.24 -3.72 -34.60
CA LEU A 20 -1.02 -5.14 -34.90
C LEU A 20 0.26 -5.32 -35.73
N THR A 21 1.26 -5.97 -35.16
CA THR A 21 2.44 -6.46 -35.89
C THR A 21 2.21 -7.91 -36.30
N ILE A 22 2.17 -8.20 -37.61
CA ILE A 22 2.07 -9.58 -38.13
C ILE A 22 3.48 -10.06 -38.48
N GLY A 23 4.21 -10.55 -37.49
CA GLY A 23 5.47 -11.26 -37.72
C GLY A 23 5.23 -12.71 -38.18
N ILE A 24 5.44 -13.03 -39.47
CA ILE A 24 5.53 -14.41 -39.94
C ILE A 24 6.98 -14.87 -39.87
N LEU A 25 7.33 -15.53 -38.76
CA LEU A 25 8.69 -15.97 -38.48
C LEU A 25 8.93 -17.38 -39.05
N LEU A 26 9.41 -17.48 -40.27
CA LEU A 26 9.93 -18.74 -40.85
C LEU A 26 11.43 -18.83 -40.53
N SER A 27 11.78 -19.58 -39.49
CA SER A 27 13.19 -19.72 -39.06
C SER A 27 13.62 -21.18 -39.13
N ALA A 28 14.62 -21.49 -39.96
CA ALA A 28 15.57 -22.55 -39.65
C ALA A 28 16.73 -21.91 -38.85
N ARG A 29 17.02 -22.39 -37.64
CA ARG A 29 18.01 -21.74 -36.77
C ARG A 29 19.43 -21.84 -37.34
N SER A 30 20.13 -20.70 -37.37
CA SER A 30 21.48 -20.57 -36.81
C SER A 30 21.57 -19.27 -36.00
N SER A 31 22.34 -19.32 -34.91
CA SER A 31 22.54 -18.23 -33.96
C SER A 31 23.22 -17.02 -34.62
N ARG A 32 22.62 -15.83 -34.43
CA ARG A 32 22.90 -14.51 -35.05
C ARG A 32 22.23 -14.29 -36.40
N ALA A 33 21.02 -13.73 -36.39
CA ALA A 33 20.44 -13.10 -37.55
C ALA A 33 20.66 -11.58 -37.48
N GLN A 34 21.62 -11.11 -38.27
CA GLN A 34 21.62 -9.74 -38.79
C GLN A 34 20.34 -9.49 -39.60
N LYS A 35 19.86 -8.25 -39.57
CA LYS A 35 18.74 -7.73 -40.36
C LYS A 35 19.06 -7.95 -41.86
N GLY A 36 18.48 -8.96 -42.48
CA GLY A 36 18.70 -9.31 -43.89
C GLY A 36 17.41 -9.77 -44.58
N ASP A 37 17.04 -9.05 -45.64
CA ASP A 37 16.13 -9.38 -46.75
C ASP A 37 14.89 -10.25 -46.45
N GLY A 38 14.03 -9.80 -45.53
CA GLY A 38 12.69 -10.36 -45.36
C GLY A 38 11.69 -9.83 -46.39
N CYS A 39 10.67 -10.61 -46.75
CA CYS A 39 9.65 -10.25 -47.77
C CYS A 39 8.52 -9.33 -47.25
N GLY A 40 8.72 -8.75 -46.07
CA GLY A 40 7.75 -7.98 -45.32
C GLY A 40 7.76 -6.48 -45.63
N HIS A 41 6.60 -5.84 -45.59
CA HIS A 41 6.46 -4.38 -45.71
C HIS A 41 5.34 -3.87 -44.80
N THR A 42 5.42 -2.61 -44.40
CA THR A 42 4.39 -1.94 -43.59
C THR A 42 3.25 -1.47 -44.48
N VAL A 43 2.02 -1.78 -44.09
CA VAL A 43 0.81 -1.31 -44.79
C VAL A 43 0.05 -0.32 -43.92
N PHE A 44 -0.21 0.84 -44.52
CA PHE A 44 -1.05 1.91 -43.96
C PHE A 44 -2.32 2.01 -44.79
N GLY A 45 -3.51 1.84 -44.18
CA GLY A 45 -4.76 1.83 -44.93
C GLY A 45 -5.88 2.64 -44.30
N ARG A 46 -6.47 3.57 -45.07
CA ARG A 46 -7.82 4.10 -44.85
C ARG A 46 -8.80 3.32 -45.74
N GLY A 47 -9.23 2.12 -45.32
CA GLY A 47 -10.39 1.43 -45.93
C GLY A 47 -10.22 -0.05 -46.30
N SER A 48 -9.20 -0.42 -47.07
CA SER A 48 -8.88 -1.83 -47.41
C SER A 48 -7.51 -1.91 -48.13
N GLY A 49 -6.89 -3.09 -48.15
CA GLY A 49 -5.61 -3.31 -48.83
C GLY A 49 -5.29 -4.79 -48.97
N SER A 50 -4.28 -5.17 -49.76
CA SER A 50 -3.80 -6.56 -49.80
C SER A 50 -2.30 -6.64 -49.57
N VAL A 51 -1.87 -7.72 -48.92
CA VAL A 51 -0.46 -8.07 -48.72
C VAL A 51 -0.18 -9.43 -49.34
N SER A 52 0.92 -9.48 -50.08
CA SER A 52 1.44 -10.72 -50.63
C SER A 52 2.95 -10.81 -50.42
N SER A 53 3.43 -12.05 -50.35
CA SER A 53 4.86 -12.33 -50.32
C SER A 53 5.48 -12.07 -51.69
N LEU A 54 6.61 -11.36 -51.74
CA LEU A 54 7.30 -11.00 -52.98
C LEU A 54 7.54 -12.25 -53.87
N GLY A 55 6.96 -12.25 -55.07
CA GLY A 55 7.12 -13.33 -56.06
C GLY A 55 6.11 -14.48 -55.97
N TYR A 56 5.11 -14.45 -55.07
CA TYR A 56 4.06 -15.47 -55.03
C TYR A 56 3.33 -15.63 -56.37
N PRO A 57 3.09 -16.85 -56.89
CA PRO A 57 3.19 -18.17 -56.25
C PRO A 57 4.58 -18.85 -56.30
N GLN A 58 5.65 -18.17 -56.69
CA GLN A 58 6.99 -18.76 -56.72
C GLN A 58 7.55 -18.95 -55.29
N TRP A 59 8.25 -20.06 -55.07
CA TRP A 59 8.83 -20.40 -53.77
C TRP A 59 9.92 -19.40 -53.38
N LEU A 60 9.79 -18.84 -52.17
CA LEU A 60 10.87 -18.08 -51.53
C LEU A 60 12.03 -19.02 -51.15
N ARG A 61 13.25 -18.47 -51.08
CA ARG A 61 14.43 -19.22 -50.64
C ARG A 61 14.19 -19.79 -49.23
N SER A 62 14.62 -21.03 -49.02
CA SER A 62 14.65 -21.69 -47.71
C SER A 62 15.29 -20.75 -46.69
N ASP A 63 14.59 -20.49 -45.58
CA ASP A 63 15.03 -19.67 -44.43
C ASP A 63 14.62 -18.18 -44.40
N SER A 64 13.58 -17.78 -45.15
CA SER A 64 13.13 -16.37 -45.22
C SER A 64 12.06 -16.01 -44.17
N VAL A 65 12.35 -15.15 -43.19
CA VAL A 65 11.34 -14.56 -42.27
C VAL A 65 10.60 -13.41 -42.97
N CYS A 66 9.26 -13.42 -42.95
CA CYS A 66 8.45 -12.35 -43.54
C CYS A 66 7.54 -11.69 -42.50
N GLU A 67 7.70 -10.40 -42.24
CA GLU A 67 6.91 -9.68 -41.23
C GLU A 67 6.17 -8.50 -41.86
N TRP A 68 4.85 -8.47 -41.71
CA TRP A 68 4.01 -7.37 -42.18
C TRP A 68 3.46 -6.60 -40.99
N ASP A 69 3.71 -5.30 -40.95
CA ASP A 69 3.10 -4.42 -39.96
C ASP A 69 1.84 -3.79 -40.54
N ILE A 70 0.69 -4.02 -39.92
CA ILE A 70 -0.60 -3.46 -40.37
C ILE A 70 -1.10 -2.47 -39.33
N THR A 71 -1.13 -1.19 -39.72
CA THR A 71 -1.58 -0.11 -38.82
C THR A 71 -2.95 0.41 -39.25
N VAL A 72 -3.88 0.52 -38.30
CA VAL A 72 -5.28 0.92 -38.53
C VAL A 72 -5.70 1.97 -37.48
N GLU A 73 -6.56 2.91 -37.86
CA GLU A 73 -7.13 3.88 -36.92
C GLU A 73 -8.05 3.20 -35.88
N THR A 74 -7.95 3.62 -34.61
CA THR A 74 -8.48 2.92 -33.41
C THR A 74 -10.00 2.73 -33.34
N THR A 75 -10.76 3.30 -34.26
CA THR A 75 -12.24 3.22 -34.34
C THR A 75 -12.74 2.17 -35.33
N HIS A 76 -11.83 1.42 -35.94
CA HIS A 76 -12.16 0.46 -36.99
C HIS A 76 -11.81 -0.96 -36.59
N THR A 77 -12.69 -1.89 -36.97
CA THR A 77 -12.42 -3.32 -36.84
C THR A 77 -11.63 -3.80 -38.05
N LEU A 78 -10.51 -4.47 -37.78
CA LEU A 78 -9.65 -5.04 -38.81
C LEU A 78 -10.12 -6.46 -39.18
N LEU A 79 -10.60 -6.65 -40.41
CA LEU A 79 -10.89 -7.98 -40.94
C LEU A 79 -9.75 -8.42 -41.86
N ILE A 80 -9.00 -9.44 -41.43
CA ILE A 80 -7.95 -10.07 -42.23
C ILE A 80 -8.53 -11.31 -42.91
N ARG A 81 -8.54 -11.31 -44.25
CA ARG A 81 -8.94 -12.47 -45.05
C ARG A 81 -7.71 -13.02 -45.77
N ILE A 82 -7.38 -14.27 -45.47
CA ILE A 82 -6.35 -15.01 -46.20
C ILE A 82 -7.05 -15.66 -47.39
N ALA A 83 -6.78 -15.16 -48.59
CA ALA A 83 -7.43 -15.63 -49.82
C ALA A 83 -6.75 -16.89 -50.38
N ASP A 84 -5.42 -16.95 -50.30
CA ASP A 84 -4.64 -18.10 -50.73
C ASP A 84 -3.35 -18.23 -49.91
N MET A 85 -2.99 -19.46 -49.54
CA MET A 85 -1.84 -19.78 -48.68
C MET A 85 -1.29 -21.16 -49.02
N ASP A 86 -0.07 -21.18 -49.53
CA ASP A 86 0.74 -22.38 -49.70
C ASP A 86 1.95 -22.32 -48.76
N ILE A 87 2.12 -23.36 -47.94
CA ILE A 87 3.17 -23.47 -46.94
C ILE A 87 3.83 -24.84 -47.13
N GLN A 88 5.12 -24.84 -47.46
CA GLN A 88 5.86 -26.07 -47.72
C GLN A 88 5.82 -26.99 -46.47
N PRO A 89 5.44 -28.27 -46.62
CA PRO A 89 5.27 -29.18 -45.49
C PRO A 89 6.64 -29.64 -44.95
N HIS A 90 7.18 -28.87 -44.02
CA HIS A 90 8.29 -29.29 -43.16
C HIS A 90 7.87 -29.23 -41.68
N ASP A 91 8.75 -29.74 -40.81
CA ASP A 91 8.49 -30.05 -39.39
C ASP A 91 7.66 -28.97 -38.66
N CYS A 92 6.64 -29.39 -37.89
CA CYS A 92 5.64 -28.51 -37.28
C CYS A 92 6.19 -27.56 -36.20
N GLN A 93 7.48 -27.67 -35.89
CA GLN A 93 8.23 -26.79 -35.00
C GLN A 93 8.79 -25.56 -35.72
N VAL A 94 8.92 -25.58 -37.05
CA VAL A 94 9.65 -24.55 -37.82
C VAL A 94 8.81 -23.78 -38.83
N THR A 95 7.60 -24.26 -39.15
CA THR A 95 6.71 -23.61 -40.13
C THR A 95 5.35 -23.28 -39.50
N TYR A 96 5.05 -21.99 -39.29
CA TYR A 96 3.83 -21.53 -38.64
C TYR A 96 3.41 -20.12 -39.09
N LEU A 97 2.11 -19.82 -39.01
CA LEU A 97 1.59 -18.45 -39.04
C LEU A 97 1.32 -17.99 -37.61
N ARG A 98 1.77 -16.79 -37.25
CA ARG A 98 1.40 -16.15 -35.98
C ARG A 98 0.85 -14.75 -36.21
N ILE A 99 -0.09 -14.37 -35.35
CA ILE A 99 -0.70 -13.05 -35.34
C ILE A 99 -0.50 -12.46 -33.95
N TYR A 100 0.06 -11.27 -33.87
CA TYR A 100 0.32 -10.59 -32.60
C TYR A 100 -0.42 -9.26 -32.50
N ASN A 101 -0.66 -8.84 -31.26
CA ASN A 101 -1.10 -7.50 -30.90
C ASN A 101 0.05 -6.75 -30.20
N GLY A 102 0.37 -5.55 -30.70
CA GLY A 102 1.45 -4.66 -30.25
C GLY A 102 2.73 -4.71 -31.12
N ILE A 103 3.53 -3.63 -31.09
CA ILE A 103 4.89 -3.58 -31.67
C ILE A 103 5.93 -3.94 -30.60
N GLY A 104 6.96 -4.72 -30.98
CA GLY A 104 8.17 -4.90 -30.19
C GLY A 104 8.14 -6.08 -29.19
N PRO A 105 9.04 -6.10 -28.18
CA PRO A 105 9.28 -7.26 -27.32
C PRO A 105 8.14 -7.60 -26.33
N HIS A 106 7.09 -6.78 -26.26
CA HIS A 106 5.94 -6.95 -25.36
C HIS A 106 4.65 -7.36 -26.11
N ARG A 107 4.76 -7.92 -27.31
CA ARG A 107 3.61 -8.33 -28.12
C ARG A 107 2.85 -9.51 -27.51
N SER A 108 1.52 -9.44 -27.55
CA SER A 108 0.62 -10.52 -27.12
C SER A 108 0.21 -11.37 -28.31
N GLU A 109 0.42 -12.69 -28.24
CA GLU A 109 0.03 -13.61 -29.30
C GLU A 109 -1.50 -13.77 -29.33
N LEU A 110 -2.12 -13.40 -30.45
CA LEU A 110 -3.56 -13.51 -30.65
C LEU A 110 -3.95 -14.87 -31.25
N ALA A 111 -3.10 -15.43 -32.12
CA ALA A 111 -3.34 -16.71 -32.76
C ALA A 111 -2.05 -17.34 -33.33
N GLN A 112 -2.00 -18.67 -33.37
CA GLN A 112 -0.98 -19.47 -34.08
C GLN A 112 -1.65 -20.55 -34.93
N SER A 113 -1.20 -20.73 -36.18
CA SER A 113 -1.51 -21.91 -37.01
C SER A 113 -0.36 -22.91 -36.99
N VAL A 114 -0.67 -24.21 -37.09
CA VAL A 114 0.31 -25.30 -37.20
C VAL A 114 -0.10 -26.19 -38.37
N THR A 115 0.47 -25.99 -39.55
CA THR A 115 0.21 -26.88 -40.68
C THR A 115 1.07 -28.13 -40.57
N CYS A 116 0.46 -29.29 -40.34
CA CYS A 116 1.16 -30.58 -40.35
C CYS A 116 0.43 -31.56 -41.26
N HIS A 117 1.12 -32.16 -42.23
CA HIS A 117 0.54 -33.13 -43.16
C HIS A 117 0.14 -34.47 -42.48
N LYS A 118 0.46 -34.67 -41.18
CA LYS A 118 -0.10 -35.77 -40.35
C LYS A 118 -1.44 -35.45 -39.71
N CYS A 119 -1.96 -34.24 -39.90
CA CYS A 119 -3.27 -33.80 -39.42
C CYS A 119 -4.10 -33.38 -40.63
N GLU A 120 -4.78 -34.35 -41.26
CA GLU A 120 -5.89 -34.01 -42.15
C GLU A 120 -6.90 -33.16 -41.35
N GLU A 121 -7.18 -31.97 -41.90
CA GLU A 121 -8.29 -31.06 -41.62
C GLU A 121 -8.47 -30.47 -40.20
N THR A 122 -7.48 -29.78 -39.64
CA THR A 122 -7.67 -29.03 -38.36
C THR A 122 -7.27 -27.55 -38.36
N CYS A 123 -6.84 -26.95 -39.47
CA CYS A 123 -6.31 -25.58 -39.41
C CYS A 123 -7.24 -24.45 -39.88
N VAL A 124 -8.34 -24.73 -40.59
CA VAL A 124 -9.21 -23.65 -41.12
C VAL A 124 -10.41 -23.34 -40.20
N SER A 125 -10.79 -24.24 -39.29
CA SER A 125 -11.91 -24.05 -38.37
C SER A 125 -11.61 -23.13 -37.18
N LEU A 126 -10.34 -23.03 -36.76
CA LEU A 126 -9.92 -22.21 -35.61
C LEU A 126 -10.10 -20.70 -35.81
N LEU A 127 -10.06 -20.20 -37.05
CA LEU A 127 -10.24 -18.77 -37.36
C LEU A 127 -11.72 -18.38 -37.59
N ARG A 128 -12.61 -19.33 -37.88
CA ARG A 128 -14.05 -19.03 -38.06
C ARG A 128 -14.80 -18.85 -36.75
N MET A 129 -14.38 -19.51 -35.66
CA MET A 129 -15.14 -19.52 -34.40
C MET A 129 -14.74 -18.40 -33.43
N ALA A 130 -13.53 -17.83 -33.54
CA ALA A 130 -13.07 -16.77 -32.65
C ALA A 130 -13.64 -15.37 -32.97
N MET A 131 -14.40 -15.22 -34.07
CA MET A 131 -14.86 -13.92 -34.60
C MET A 131 -16.38 -13.84 -34.82
N ALA A 132 -17.15 -14.81 -34.33
CA ALA A 132 -18.61 -14.74 -34.36
C ALA A 132 -19.12 -14.16 -33.04
N SER A 133 -19.55 -12.89 -33.08
CA SER A 133 -20.32 -12.24 -32.00
C SER A 133 -21.71 -12.88 -31.90
N LYS A 134 -21.80 -14.11 -31.40
CA LYS A 134 -23.05 -14.74 -31.00
C LYS A 134 -22.92 -15.11 -29.54
N SER A 135 -23.81 -14.57 -28.71
CA SER A 135 -23.98 -15.03 -27.34
C SER A 135 -24.36 -16.51 -27.39
N PHE A 136 -23.51 -17.38 -26.85
CA PHE A 136 -23.83 -18.80 -26.72
C PHE A 136 -24.98 -18.96 -25.70
N SER A 137 -25.96 -19.80 -26.02
CA SER A 137 -27.01 -20.16 -25.05
C SER A 137 -26.48 -21.20 -24.05
N GLU A 138 -27.16 -21.40 -22.92
CA GLU A 138 -26.80 -22.48 -21.97
C GLU A 138 -26.84 -23.87 -22.63
N ASP A 139 -27.65 -24.04 -23.68
CA ASP A 139 -27.72 -25.28 -24.48
C ASP A 139 -26.45 -25.51 -25.31
N ASP A 140 -25.81 -24.45 -25.81
CA ASP A 140 -24.57 -24.54 -26.61
C ASP A 140 -23.34 -24.96 -25.77
N LEU A 141 -23.43 -24.80 -24.44
CA LEU A 141 -22.39 -25.13 -23.46
C LEU A 141 -22.68 -26.40 -22.66
N SER A 142 -23.73 -27.13 -23.04
CA SER A 142 -24.19 -28.32 -22.33
C SER A 142 -23.82 -29.61 -23.05
N CYS A 143 -23.45 -30.62 -22.27
CA CYS A 143 -23.11 -31.94 -22.79
C CYS A 143 -24.39 -32.68 -23.20
N PRO A 144 -24.46 -33.21 -24.43
CA PRO A 144 -25.67 -33.88 -24.94
C PRO A 144 -25.97 -35.25 -24.30
N VAL A 145 -25.09 -35.75 -23.42
CA VAL A 145 -25.27 -37.03 -22.73
C VAL A 145 -25.82 -36.84 -21.31
N CYS A 146 -25.29 -35.86 -20.56
CA CYS A 146 -25.77 -35.59 -19.19
C CYS A 146 -26.65 -34.34 -19.08
N CYS A 147 -26.79 -33.56 -20.15
CA CYS A 147 -27.51 -32.28 -20.19
C CYS A 147 -26.99 -31.25 -19.18
N GLU A 148 -25.74 -31.38 -18.75
CA GLU A 148 -25.06 -30.46 -17.82
C GLU A 148 -23.91 -29.74 -18.54
N VAL A 149 -23.47 -28.59 -18.03
CA VAL A 149 -22.31 -27.86 -18.54
C VAL A 149 -21.09 -28.78 -18.67
N TYR A 150 -20.36 -28.69 -19.80
CA TYR A 150 -19.25 -29.60 -20.08
C TYR A 150 -18.19 -29.64 -18.97
N ARG A 151 -17.88 -30.84 -18.47
CA ARG A 151 -16.72 -31.13 -17.61
C ARG A 151 -15.70 -31.95 -18.39
N GLU A 152 -14.50 -31.40 -18.57
CA GLU A 152 -13.44 -31.97 -19.41
C GLU A 152 -13.97 -32.40 -20.80
N PRO A 153 -14.37 -31.44 -21.66
CA PRO A 153 -14.98 -31.75 -22.95
C PRO A 153 -13.97 -32.47 -23.86
N MET A 154 -14.18 -33.75 -24.14
CA MET A 154 -13.33 -34.54 -25.04
C MET A 154 -13.80 -34.42 -26.49
N LEU A 155 -12.87 -34.13 -27.41
CA LEU A 155 -13.15 -34.05 -28.85
C LEU A 155 -12.91 -35.41 -29.53
N LEU A 156 -13.99 -36.01 -30.03
CA LEU A 156 -13.96 -37.28 -30.74
C LEU A 156 -13.57 -37.12 -32.22
N PRO A 157 -13.16 -38.19 -32.92
CA PRO A 157 -12.82 -38.15 -34.35
C PRO A 157 -13.98 -37.72 -35.25
N CYS A 158 -15.21 -37.96 -34.80
CA CYS A 158 -16.43 -37.52 -35.48
C CYS A 158 -16.80 -36.05 -35.17
N SER A 159 -15.89 -35.29 -34.57
CA SER A 159 -16.04 -33.88 -34.18
C SER A 159 -17.07 -33.59 -33.08
N HIS A 160 -17.75 -34.62 -32.56
CA HIS A 160 -18.61 -34.47 -31.38
C HIS A 160 -17.79 -34.27 -30.11
N THR A 161 -18.30 -33.41 -29.22
CA THR A 161 -17.69 -33.11 -27.92
C THR A 161 -18.56 -33.70 -26.80
N ILE A 162 -17.96 -34.39 -25.85
CA ILE A 162 -18.67 -35.08 -24.75
C ILE A 162 -17.84 -34.98 -23.47
N CYS A 163 -18.47 -34.82 -22.30
CA CYS A 163 -17.75 -34.84 -21.02
C CYS A 163 -16.93 -36.13 -20.86
N SER A 164 -15.72 -36.00 -20.33
CA SER A 164 -14.81 -37.14 -20.13
C SER A 164 -15.48 -38.30 -19.39
N GLY A 165 -16.12 -38.01 -18.25
CA GLY A 165 -16.84 -39.00 -17.45
C GLY A 165 -18.15 -39.52 -18.07
N CYS A 166 -18.77 -38.79 -19.01
CA CYS A 166 -19.95 -39.30 -19.73
C CYS A 166 -19.55 -40.29 -20.80
N LEU A 167 -18.46 -40.01 -21.52
CA LEU A 167 -17.91 -40.92 -22.51
C LEU A 167 -17.41 -42.22 -21.87
N GLN A 168 -16.70 -42.11 -20.75
CA GLN A 168 -16.19 -43.26 -20.01
C GLN A 168 -17.32 -44.18 -19.54
N ARG A 169 -18.33 -43.63 -18.85
CA ARG A 169 -19.51 -44.39 -18.40
C ARG A 169 -20.26 -45.07 -19.55
N PHE A 170 -20.37 -44.40 -20.70
CA PHE A 170 -21.01 -44.98 -21.88
C PHE A 170 -20.23 -46.19 -22.43
N TRP A 171 -18.91 -46.09 -22.56
CA TRP A 171 -18.06 -47.20 -23.01
C TRP A 171 -18.05 -48.37 -22.04
N GLU A 172 -18.03 -48.10 -20.74
CA GLU A 172 -18.12 -49.13 -19.69
C GLU A 172 -19.47 -49.87 -19.74
N SER A 173 -20.57 -49.17 -20.03
CA SER A 173 -21.91 -49.78 -20.12
C SER A 173 -22.15 -50.60 -21.39
N LYS A 174 -21.62 -50.17 -22.54
CA LYS A 174 -21.90 -50.80 -23.84
C LYS A 174 -20.82 -51.75 -24.33
N SER A 175 -19.65 -51.80 -23.68
CA SER A 175 -18.49 -52.59 -24.11
C SER A 175 -18.03 -52.29 -25.55
N THR A 176 -18.46 -51.18 -26.13
CA THR A 176 -18.06 -50.70 -27.47
C THR A 176 -17.46 -49.30 -27.35
N GLN A 177 -16.37 -49.05 -28.08
CA GLN A 177 -15.75 -47.73 -28.16
C GLN A 177 -16.37 -46.95 -29.31
N GLU A 178 -17.57 -46.42 -29.10
CA GLU A 178 -18.33 -45.66 -30.08
C GLU A 178 -18.71 -44.29 -29.54
N CYS A 179 -18.97 -43.34 -30.44
CA CYS A 179 -19.54 -42.05 -30.09
C CYS A 179 -21.00 -42.22 -29.61
N PRO A 180 -21.36 -41.76 -28.41
CA PRO A 180 -22.75 -41.78 -27.91
C PRO A 180 -23.79 -41.11 -28.83
N LEU A 181 -23.38 -40.15 -29.67
CA LEU A 181 -24.30 -39.35 -30.49
C LEU A 181 -24.49 -39.93 -31.89
N CYS A 182 -23.40 -40.29 -32.57
CA CYS A 182 -23.44 -40.74 -33.96
C CYS A 182 -22.98 -42.19 -34.18
N ARG A 183 -22.59 -42.90 -33.10
CA ARG A 183 -22.07 -44.28 -33.11
C ARG A 183 -20.80 -44.50 -33.95
N ALA A 184 -20.13 -43.43 -34.36
CA ALA A 184 -18.85 -43.52 -35.05
C ALA A 184 -17.81 -44.21 -34.16
N ARG A 185 -17.01 -45.12 -34.76
CA ARG A 185 -16.01 -45.91 -34.04
C ARG A 185 -14.87 -45.02 -33.53
N CYS A 186 -14.62 -45.11 -32.24
CA CYS A 186 -13.55 -44.41 -31.54
C CYS A 186 -12.34 -45.35 -31.41
N SER A 187 -11.27 -45.10 -32.17
CA SER A 187 -10.10 -45.99 -32.27
C SER A 187 -8.96 -45.69 -31.27
N LYS A 188 -9.04 -44.63 -30.45
CA LYS A 188 -7.96 -44.19 -29.55
C LYS A 188 -8.37 -44.36 -28.09
N LYS A 189 -7.43 -44.79 -27.23
CA LYS A 189 -7.63 -44.89 -25.77
C LYS A 189 -7.77 -43.53 -25.07
N LYS A 190 -7.28 -42.43 -25.68
CA LYS A 190 -7.33 -41.08 -25.12
C LYS A 190 -7.57 -40.06 -26.23
N TYR A 191 -8.49 -39.13 -25.98
CA TYR A 191 -8.87 -38.07 -26.91
C TYR A 191 -8.43 -36.70 -26.38
N PRO A 192 -8.08 -35.75 -27.27
CA PRO A 192 -7.73 -34.41 -26.84
C PRO A 192 -8.95 -33.71 -26.23
N ILE A 193 -8.70 -32.85 -25.25
CA ILE A 193 -9.72 -31.95 -24.71
C ILE A 193 -10.00 -30.88 -25.77
N ASN A 194 -11.28 -30.57 -25.99
CA ASN A 194 -11.71 -29.42 -26.77
C ASN A 194 -11.31 -28.14 -26.02
N LEU A 195 -10.11 -27.64 -26.32
CA LEU A 195 -9.53 -26.46 -25.67
C LEU A 195 -10.33 -25.20 -25.95
N ALA A 196 -10.95 -25.08 -27.14
CA ALA A 196 -11.77 -23.93 -27.48
C ALA A 196 -13.01 -23.86 -26.57
N LEU A 197 -13.72 -24.99 -26.41
CA LEU A 197 -14.89 -25.06 -25.53
C LEU A 197 -14.50 -24.91 -24.05
N ARG A 198 -13.39 -25.51 -23.63
CA ARG A 198 -12.85 -25.32 -22.26
C ARG A 198 -12.49 -23.87 -21.99
N ASN A 199 -11.86 -23.19 -22.95
CA ASN A 199 -11.50 -21.78 -22.80
C ASN A 199 -12.74 -20.89 -22.80
N LEU A 200 -13.76 -21.18 -23.62
CA LEU A 200 -15.06 -20.48 -23.60
C LEU A 200 -15.74 -20.58 -22.22
N LEU A 201 -15.77 -21.77 -21.63
CA LEU A 201 -16.31 -22.01 -20.28
C LEU A 201 -15.55 -21.27 -19.18
N HIS A 202 -14.26 -20.98 -19.39
CA HIS A 202 -13.45 -20.18 -18.47
C HIS A 202 -13.57 -18.68 -18.72
N SER A 203 -13.79 -18.25 -19.97
CA SER A 203 -13.78 -16.85 -20.37
C SER A 203 -15.12 -16.13 -20.19
N GLU A 204 -16.25 -16.84 -20.24
CA GLU A 204 -17.53 -16.13 -20.34
C GLU A 204 -18.01 -15.45 -19.05
N LYS A 205 -17.71 -15.96 -17.84
CA LYS A 205 -18.30 -15.42 -16.60
C LYS A 205 -17.39 -15.56 -15.38
N LEU A 206 -16.37 -14.71 -15.26
CA LEU A 206 -15.61 -14.49 -14.02
C LEU A 206 -16.49 -13.78 -12.97
N LYS A 207 -17.48 -14.49 -12.43
CA LYS A 207 -18.48 -13.95 -11.50
C LYS A 207 -18.07 -14.03 -10.03
N LEU A 208 -17.05 -14.82 -9.72
CA LEU A 208 -16.58 -15.01 -8.36
C LEU A 208 -15.19 -14.40 -8.19
N PHE A 209 -14.87 -14.02 -6.98
CA PHE A 209 -13.54 -13.63 -6.55
C PHE A 209 -13.05 -14.62 -5.50
N CYS A 210 -11.92 -15.27 -5.77
CA CYS A 210 -11.23 -16.11 -4.79
C CYS A 210 -10.39 -15.22 -3.89
N LEU A 211 -10.70 -15.19 -2.60
CA LEU A 211 -10.02 -14.32 -1.64
C LEU A 211 -8.61 -14.81 -1.32
N ASP A 212 -8.39 -16.13 -1.29
CA ASP A 212 -7.09 -16.74 -1.00
C ASP A 212 -6.06 -16.45 -2.10
N ASP A 213 -6.46 -16.64 -3.36
CA ASP A 213 -5.60 -16.40 -4.53
C ASP A 213 -5.67 -14.97 -5.05
N LYS A 214 -6.54 -14.14 -4.46
CA LYS A 214 -6.73 -12.71 -4.79
C LYS A 214 -7.00 -12.46 -6.29
N GLN A 215 -7.83 -13.31 -6.90
CA GLN A 215 -8.11 -13.26 -8.33
C GLN A 215 -9.57 -13.63 -8.67
N PRO A 216 -10.11 -13.10 -9.77
CA PRO A 216 -11.41 -13.49 -10.27
C PRO A 216 -11.38 -14.91 -10.86
N VAL A 217 -12.43 -15.69 -10.60
CA VAL A 217 -12.56 -17.09 -10.99
C VAL A 217 -13.95 -17.37 -11.57
N CYS A 218 -14.05 -18.33 -12.49
CA CYS A 218 -15.34 -18.79 -13.00
C CYS A 218 -15.91 -19.90 -12.10
N LEU A 219 -17.20 -20.23 -12.29
CA LEU A 219 -17.88 -21.28 -11.54
C LEU A 219 -17.23 -22.66 -11.69
N VAL A 220 -16.61 -22.94 -12.85
CA VAL A 220 -15.90 -24.21 -13.10
C VAL A 220 -14.60 -24.28 -12.31
N CYS A 221 -13.86 -23.17 -12.19
CA CYS A 221 -12.64 -23.12 -11.39
C CYS A 221 -12.92 -23.29 -9.89
N ARG A 222 -14.03 -22.73 -9.39
CA ARG A 222 -14.44 -22.87 -7.98
C ARG A 222 -14.49 -24.33 -7.54
N ASP A 223 -15.07 -25.19 -8.38
CA ASP A 223 -15.28 -26.61 -8.06
C ASP A 223 -14.05 -27.48 -8.38
N SER A 224 -12.95 -26.88 -8.84
CA SER A 224 -11.71 -27.60 -9.13
C SER A 224 -10.94 -27.91 -7.83
N ASN A 225 -10.21 -29.03 -7.81
CA ASN A 225 -9.32 -29.39 -6.70
C ASN A 225 -8.27 -28.32 -6.38
N LYS A 226 -7.95 -27.41 -7.32
CA LYS A 226 -6.99 -26.33 -7.09
C LYS A 226 -7.47 -25.31 -6.07
N HIS A 227 -8.78 -25.09 -5.98
CA HIS A 227 -9.38 -24.15 -5.04
C HIS A 227 -10.20 -24.87 -3.96
N ALA A 228 -9.84 -26.13 -3.67
CA ALA A 228 -10.44 -26.84 -2.56
C ALA A 228 -10.20 -26.04 -1.27
N HIS A 229 -11.27 -25.77 -0.51
CA HIS A 229 -11.26 -25.00 0.74
C HIS A 229 -10.96 -23.49 0.62
N HIS A 230 -10.91 -22.92 -0.59
CA HIS A 230 -10.78 -21.48 -0.75
C HIS A 230 -12.12 -20.78 -0.52
N ILE A 231 -12.06 -19.53 -0.10
CA ILE A 231 -13.23 -18.68 0.14
C ILE A 231 -13.53 -17.88 -1.13
N PHE A 232 -14.81 -17.87 -1.51
CA PHE A 232 -15.31 -17.17 -2.68
C PHE A 232 -16.45 -16.25 -2.30
N ILE A 233 -16.46 -15.07 -2.91
CA ILE A 233 -17.57 -14.13 -2.88
C ILE A 233 -17.89 -13.67 -4.31
N PRO A 234 -19.11 -13.15 -4.58
CA PRO A 234 -19.40 -12.50 -5.85
C PRO A 234 -18.40 -11.37 -6.13
N ALA A 235 -17.93 -11.26 -7.38
CA ALA A 235 -16.87 -10.31 -7.74
C ALA A 235 -17.32 -8.85 -7.60
N ASP A 236 -18.61 -8.58 -7.82
CA ASP A 236 -19.25 -7.29 -7.58
C ASP A 236 -19.33 -6.96 -6.08
N GLU A 237 -19.70 -7.93 -5.23
CA GLU A 237 -19.66 -7.76 -3.78
C GLU A 237 -18.23 -7.48 -3.27
N ALA A 238 -17.23 -8.19 -3.78
CA ALA A 238 -15.83 -7.95 -3.45
C ALA A 238 -15.40 -6.51 -3.77
N ALA A 239 -15.80 -6.01 -4.94
CA ALA A 239 -15.49 -4.65 -5.36
C ALA A 239 -16.16 -3.59 -4.45
N VAL A 240 -17.41 -3.82 -4.06
CA VAL A 240 -18.14 -2.95 -3.11
C VAL A 240 -17.45 -2.96 -1.74
N GLN A 241 -17.11 -4.14 -1.21
CA GLN A 241 -16.44 -4.26 0.09
C GLN A 241 -15.08 -3.55 0.12
N LEU A 242 -14.26 -3.71 -0.94
CA LEU A 242 -12.99 -2.99 -1.06
C LEU A 242 -13.20 -1.46 -1.06
N LYS A 243 -14.21 -1.00 -1.80
CA LYS A 243 -14.54 0.41 -1.90
C LYS A 243 -14.99 0.98 -0.55
N ASP A 244 -15.91 0.30 0.14
CA ASP A 244 -16.40 0.70 1.46
C ASP A 244 -15.27 0.74 2.49
N GLN A 245 -14.37 -0.25 2.47
CA GLN A 245 -13.19 -0.27 3.34
C GLN A 245 -12.25 0.91 3.03
N ALA A 246 -12.03 1.24 1.76
CA ALA A 246 -11.20 2.36 1.34
C ALA A 246 -11.80 3.70 1.78
N GLU A 247 -13.09 3.93 1.54
CA GLU A 247 -13.79 5.17 1.92
C GLU A 247 -13.82 5.38 3.44
N LYS A 248 -14.06 4.29 4.20
CA LYS A 248 -13.98 4.32 5.67
C LYS A 248 -12.57 4.66 6.16
N THR A 249 -11.55 4.04 5.55
CA THR A 249 -10.14 4.30 5.91
C THR A 249 -9.76 5.73 5.56
N GLU A 250 -10.18 6.25 4.40
CA GLU A 250 -9.97 7.64 3.99
C GLU A 250 -10.60 8.62 5.00
N THR A 251 -11.81 8.32 5.48
CA THR A 251 -12.49 9.13 6.50
C THR A 251 -11.68 9.16 7.80
N GLN A 252 -11.19 8.01 8.28
CA GLN A 252 -10.35 7.94 9.47
C GLN A 252 -9.03 8.69 9.30
N ILE A 253 -8.39 8.60 8.13
CA ILE A 253 -7.18 9.37 7.83
C ILE A 253 -7.49 10.88 7.91
N LYS A 254 -8.59 11.34 7.30
CA LYS A 254 -8.99 12.76 7.36
C LYS A 254 -9.24 13.23 8.79
N GLU A 255 -9.90 12.43 9.61
CA GLU A 255 -10.16 12.73 11.02
C GLU A 255 -8.85 12.89 11.83
N GLU A 256 -7.88 11.98 11.68
CA GLU A 256 -6.58 12.09 12.37
C GLU A 256 -5.77 13.30 11.89
N PHE A 257 -5.77 13.60 10.59
CA PHE A 257 -5.13 14.81 10.07
C PHE A 257 -5.79 16.10 10.57
N GLU A 258 -7.12 16.10 10.78
CA GLU A 258 -7.81 17.27 11.29
C GLU A 258 -7.44 17.55 12.76
N LYS A 259 -7.22 16.52 13.58
CA LYS A 259 -6.69 16.68 14.95
C LYS A 259 -5.33 17.38 14.94
N LEU A 260 -4.43 16.99 14.03
CA LEU A 260 -3.12 17.63 13.89
C LEU A 260 -3.24 19.09 13.42
N ARG A 261 -4.14 19.37 12.45
CA ARG A 261 -4.38 20.73 11.98
C ARG A 261 -4.97 21.61 13.08
N GLN A 262 -5.91 21.09 13.87
CA GLN A 262 -6.49 21.80 14.99
C GLN A 262 -5.41 22.17 16.01
N PHE A 263 -4.56 21.22 16.40
CA PHE A 263 -3.43 21.50 17.28
C PHE A 263 -2.51 22.62 16.75
N LEU A 264 -2.18 22.60 15.45
CA LEU A 264 -1.33 23.64 14.85
C LEU A 264 -2.01 25.00 14.87
N ARG A 265 -3.32 25.08 14.60
CA ARG A 265 -4.10 26.32 14.71
C ARG A 265 -4.14 26.85 16.14
N ASP A 266 -4.31 25.96 17.11
CA ASP A 266 -4.35 26.34 18.53
C ASP A 266 -2.99 26.88 18.99
N GLU A 267 -1.87 26.24 18.61
CA GLU A 267 -0.52 26.73 18.91
C GLU A 267 -0.18 28.04 18.20
N GLU A 268 -0.62 28.22 16.95
CA GLU A 268 -0.49 29.49 16.22
C GLU A 268 -1.28 30.61 16.91
N ALA A 269 -2.55 30.36 17.23
CA ALA A 269 -3.41 31.32 17.91
C ALA A 269 -2.85 31.71 19.29
N ALA A 270 -2.39 30.73 20.07
CA ALA A 270 -1.75 30.98 21.36
C ALA A 270 -0.48 31.85 21.22
N ARG A 271 0.33 31.61 20.17
CA ARG A 271 1.54 32.40 19.92
C ARG A 271 1.21 33.84 19.51
N ILE A 272 0.21 34.02 18.65
CA ILE A 272 -0.27 35.35 18.23
C ILE A 272 -0.86 36.10 19.44
N ALA A 273 -1.66 35.44 20.27
CA ALA A 273 -2.22 36.04 21.49
C ALA A 273 -1.13 36.53 22.44
N ALA A 274 -0.08 35.72 22.67
CA ALA A 274 1.06 36.12 23.49
C ALA A 274 1.83 37.32 22.92
N LEU A 275 1.87 37.47 21.59
CA LEU A 275 2.44 38.64 20.92
C LEU A 275 1.56 39.89 21.13
N ARG A 276 0.24 39.76 20.97
CA ARG A 276 -0.73 40.85 21.16
C ARG A 276 -0.72 41.39 22.60
N GLU A 277 -0.66 40.49 23.58
CA GLU A 277 -0.52 40.87 24.99
C GLU A 277 0.79 41.66 25.23
N GLU A 278 1.90 41.26 24.61
CA GLU A 278 3.15 41.99 24.72
C GLU A 278 3.08 43.37 24.05
N GLU A 279 2.42 43.47 22.89
CA GLU A 279 2.16 44.74 22.19
C GLU A 279 1.32 45.69 23.06
N GLU A 280 0.20 45.21 23.58
CA GLU A 280 -0.71 46.02 24.42
C GLU A 280 0.00 46.52 25.68
N ARG A 281 0.69 45.64 26.40
CA ARG A 281 1.47 46.01 27.58
C ARG A 281 2.56 47.04 27.27
N ARG A 282 3.22 46.96 26.11
CA ARG A 282 4.25 47.95 25.69
C ARG A 282 3.62 49.28 25.29
N SER A 283 2.49 49.25 24.59
CA SER A 283 1.71 50.43 24.19
C SER A 283 1.18 51.19 25.41
N GLN A 284 0.61 50.47 26.38
CA GLN A 284 0.09 51.06 27.61
C GLN A 284 1.19 51.76 28.44
N MET A 285 2.36 51.12 28.58
CA MET A 285 3.52 51.74 29.22
C MET A 285 3.96 53.04 28.53
N MET A 286 3.91 53.08 27.20
CA MET A 286 4.27 54.29 26.43
C MET A 286 3.25 55.41 26.67
N LYS A 287 1.95 55.06 26.69
CA LYS A 287 0.86 56.01 26.96
C LYS A 287 0.99 56.66 28.35
N GLU A 288 1.21 55.85 29.38
CA GLU A 288 1.40 56.34 30.76
C GLU A 288 2.60 57.30 30.89
N LYS A 289 3.68 57.04 30.14
CA LYS A 289 4.84 57.95 30.11
C LYS A 289 4.55 59.26 29.38
N ILE A 290 3.85 59.21 28.26
CA ILE A 290 3.42 60.42 27.54
C ILE A 290 2.52 61.27 28.43
N GLU A 291 1.58 60.66 29.16
CA GLU A 291 0.69 61.35 30.10
C GLU A 291 1.47 62.00 31.25
N LYS A 292 2.44 61.27 31.85
CA LYS A 292 3.33 61.82 32.88
C LYS A 292 4.12 63.02 32.36
N MET A 293 4.77 62.89 31.20
CA MET A 293 5.54 63.98 30.58
C MET A 293 4.65 65.17 30.24
N SER A 294 3.43 64.94 29.75
CA SER A 294 2.47 66.00 29.45
C SER A 294 2.07 66.77 30.71
N LYS A 295 1.86 66.06 31.82
CA LYS A 295 1.58 66.68 33.13
C LYS A 295 2.75 67.52 33.63
N ASP A 296 3.97 67.03 33.47
CA ASP A 296 5.19 67.77 33.84
C ASP A 296 5.35 69.02 32.97
N ILE A 297 5.13 68.93 31.66
CA ILE A 297 5.15 70.07 30.73
C ILE A 297 4.11 71.13 31.15
N LEU A 298 2.88 70.73 31.46
CA LEU A 298 1.83 71.65 31.90
C LEU A 298 2.18 72.33 33.24
N SER A 299 2.76 71.59 34.19
CA SER A 299 3.21 72.14 35.47
C SER A 299 4.29 73.20 35.29
N VAL A 300 5.28 72.93 34.43
CA VAL A 300 6.36 73.88 34.12
C VAL A 300 5.82 75.11 33.39
N SER A 301 4.95 74.89 32.39
CA SER A 301 4.33 75.97 31.62
C SER A 301 3.50 76.90 32.52
N TYR A 302 2.76 76.33 33.47
CA TYR A 302 2.01 77.11 34.46
C TYR A 302 2.94 77.96 35.33
N LYS A 303 4.03 77.37 35.85
CA LYS A 303 5.02 78.13 36.65
C LYS A 303 5.63 79.28 35.85
N ILE A 304 6.02 79.05 34.60
CA ILE A 304 6.54 80.10 33.71
C ILE A 304 5.52 81.24 33.57
N SER A 305 4.27 80.93 33.24
CA SER A 305 3.20 81.92 33.09
C SER A 305 3.01 82.77 34.36
N THR A 306 3.00 82.14 35.54
CA THR A 306 2.84 82.89 36.81
C THR A 306 4.03 83.78 37.14
N ILE A 307 5.23 83.41 36.70
CA ILE A 307 6.44 84.23 36.88
C ILE A 307 6.39 85.41 35.90
N GLU A 308 6.02 85.17 34.64
CA GLU A 308 5.85 86.22 33.63
C GLU A 308 4.80 87.26 34.03
N GLU A 309 3.69 86.84 34.65
CA GLU A 309 2.68 87.75 35.19
C GLU A 309 3.21 88.58 36.37
N ALA A 310 3.93 87.94 37.30
CA ALA A 310 4.54 88.64 38.44
C ALA A 310 5.55 89.71 37.96
N LEU A 311 6.31 89.42 36.90
CA LEU A 311 7.26 90.36 36.29
C LEU A 311 6.58 91.56 35.60
N LYS A 312 5.31 91.44 35.19
CA LYS A 312 4.54 92.53 34.58
C LYS A 312 3.86 93.45 35.61
N SER A 313 3.92 93.12 36.90
CA SER A 313 3.29 93.91 37.97
C SER A 313 4.05 95.20 38.29
N THR A 314 3.40 96.17 38.95
CA THR A 314 3.99 97.45 39.35
C THR A 314 5.22 97.27 40.26
N GLU A 315 6.25 98.11 40.08
CA GLU A 315 7.60 97.93 40.68
C GLU A 315 7.59 97.67 42.21
N ILE A 316 6.70 98.32 42.96
CA ILE A 316 6.61 98.16 44.42
C ILE A 316 6.01 96.78 44.80
N LEU A 317 4.98 96.31 44.09
CA LEU A 317 4.33 95.02 44.36
C LEU A 317 5.22 93.83 43.98
N PHE A 318 6.02 93.99 42.92
CA PHE A 318 7.01 92.99 42.52
C PHE A 318 8.10 92.82 43.60
N LEU A 319 8.66 93.93 44.10
CA LEU A 319 9.70 93.91 45.13
C LEU A 319 9.19 93.30 46.46
N GLN A 320 7.94 93.59 46.84
CA GLN A 320 7.32 92.97 48.03
C GLN A 320 7.16 91.46 47.89
N ASN A 321 6.94 90.95 46.67
CA ASN A 321 6.71 89.52 46.40
C ASN A 321 7.92 88.82 45.74
N TYR A 322 9.10 89.45 45.77
CA TYR A 322 10.29 88.95 45.09
C TYR A 322 10.71 87.56 45.61
N GLN A 323 10.76 87.40 46.93
CA GLN A 323 11.18 86.14 47.55
C GLN A 323 10.23 84.99 47.19
N SER A 324 8.92 85.25 47.23
CA SER A 324 7.87 84.31 46.79
C SER A 324 7.94 83.97 45.29
N THR A 325 8.57 84.82 44.47
CA THR A 325 8.77 84.58 43.03
C THR A 325 10.03 83.77 42.78
N VAL A 326 11.10 84.01 43.54
CA VAL A 326 12.33 83.21 43.53
C VAL A 326 12.05 81.77 43.96
N GLU A 327 11.29 81.57 45.05
CA GLU A 327 10.90 80.22 45.51
C GLU A 327 10.08 79.48 44.45
N ARG A 328 9.17 80.18 43.76
CA ARG A 328 8.34 79.60 42.69
C ARG A 328 9.14 79.23 41.44
N ALA A 329 10.21 79.97 41.17
CA ALA A 329 11.14 79.70 40.07
C ALA A 329 12.04 78.48 40.32
N GLN A 330 12.17 78.02 41.57
CA GLN A 330 12.88 76.79 41.87
C GLN A 330 12.06 75.59 41.39
N CYS A 331 12.50 75.00 40.28
CA CYS A 331 11.87 73.83 39.68
C CYS A 331 12.85 72.65 39.72
N THR A 332 12.48 71.60 40.45
CA THR A 332 13.16 70.31 40.41
C THR A 332 12.32 69.36 39.57
N LEU A 333 12.79 69.07 38.36
CA LEU A 333 12.23 68.02 37.51
C LEU A 333 13.13 66.80 37.60
N GLN A 334 12.52 65.61 37.66
CA GLN A 334 13.28 64.37 37.50
C GLN A 334 13.58 64.15 36.03
N ASP A 335 14.79 63.71 35.72
CA ASP A 335 15.14 63.29 34.36
C ASP A 335 14.24 62.14 33.90
N PRO A 336 13.79 62.14 32.62
CA PRO A 336 12.99 61.04 32.09
C PRO A 336 13.77 59.72 32.17
N GLU A 337 13.21 58.73 32.87
CA GLU A 337 13.82 57.40 32.95
C GLU A 337 13.96 56.76 31.57
N ARG A 338 15.20 56.35 31.23
CA ARG A 338 15.52 55.62 30.00
C ARG A 338 14.78 54.28 29.98
N LEU A 339 13.96 54.08 28.95
CA LEU A 339 13.22 52.84 28.74
C LEU A 339 14.14 51.68 28.32
N SER A 340 14.05 50.56 29.04
CA SER A 340 14.51 49.27 28.54
C SER A 340 13.33 48.52 27.88
N GLY A 341 13.51 48.08 26.63
CA GLY A 341 12.52 47.29 25.90
C GLY A 341 11.34 48.08 25.33
N ALA A 342 11.59 49.07 24.47
CA ALA A 342 10.52 49.77 23.75
C ALA A 342 9.87 48.90 22.67
N LEU A 343 10.64 47.99 22.06
CA LEU A 343 10.19 47.12 20.97
C LEU A 343 9.76 45.75 21.46
N ILE A 344 9.02 45.05 20.60
CA ILE A 344 8.64 43.65 20.77
C ILE A 344 9.89 42.77 20.80
N ASN A 345 9.93 41.81 21.73
CA ASN A 345 10.96 40.79 21.74
C ASN A 345 10.69 39.71 20.68
N VAL A 346 11.08 39.98 19.43
CA VAL A 346 10.87 39.05 18.30
C VAL A 346 11.51 37.68 18.55
N ALA A 347 12.69 37.63 19.17
CA ALA A 347 13.40 36.39 19.47
C ALA A 347 12.62 35.50 20.45
N LYS A 348 11.90 36.08 21.43
CA LYS A 348 11.03 35.33 22.35
C LYS A 348 9.90 34.61 21.60
N HIS A 349 9.34 35.23 20.56
CA HIS A 349 8.19 34.72 19.82
C HIS A 349 8.57 33.76 18.70
N LEU A 350 9.64 34.04 17.95
CA LEU A 350 10.06 33.23 16.79
C LEU A 350 11.20 32.25 17.10
N GLY A 351 11.95 32.46 18.18
CA GLY A 351 13.08 31.63 18.56
C GLY A 351 12.64 30.17 18.80
N ASN A 352 13.20 29.26 17.99
CA ASN A 352 12.92 27.83 18.03
C ASN A 352 11.42 27.49 17.96
N LEU A 353 10.60 28.33 17.31
CA LEU A 353 9.14 28.17 17.29
C LEU A 353 8.73 26.78 16.80
N LYS A 354 9.24 26.35 15.64
CA LYS A 354 8.93 25.03 15.06
C LYS A 354 9.33 23.88 15.98
N PHE A 355 10.46 23.99 16.66
CA PHE A 355 10.95 22.98 17.60
C PHE A 355 10.05 22.89 18.85
N ARG A 356 9.65 24.02 19.44
CA ARG A 356 8.73 24.05 20.59
C ARG A 356 7.35 23.49 20.25
N VAL A 357 6.84 23.82 19.06
CA VAL A 357 5.58 23.25 18.55
C VAL A 357 5.73 21.73 18.37
N TRP A 358 6.86 21.27 17.82
CA TRP A 358 7.16 19.84 17.70
C TRP A 358 7.28 19.14 19.06
N GLU A 359 7.95 19.72 20.06
CA GLU A 359 8.03 19.16 21.43
C GLU A 359 6.64 18.97 22.03
N LYS A 360 5.78 19.99 21.95
CA LYS A 360 4.38 19.87 22.39
C LYS A 360 3.59 18.86 21.57
N MET A 361 3.86 18.76 20.27
CA MET A 361 3.21 17.77 19.40
C MET A 361 3.50 16.33 19.87
N GLN A 362 4.62 16.07 20.55
CA GLN A 362 4.90 14.77 21.14
C GLN A 362 3.91 14.36 22.25
N GLU A 363 3.16 15.29 22.84
CA GLU A 363 2.15 14.98 23.85
C GLU A 363 0.87 14.40 23.24
N ILE A 364 0.55 14.81 22.00
CA ILE A 364 -0.65 14.36 21.28
C ILE A 364 -0.36 13.25 20.27
N VAL A 365 0.87 13.17 19.75
CA VAL A 365 1.29 12.12 18.80
C VAL A 365 1.91 10.96 19.57
N GLN A 366 1.27 9.81 19.48
CA GLN A 366 1.69 8.61 20.18
C GLN A 366 2.24 7.59 19.19
N TYR A 367 3.47 7.13 19.41
CA TYR A 367 4.06 6.05 18.63
C TYR A 367 3.93 4.73 19.38
N THR A 368 3.42 3.70 18.72
CA THR A 368 3.38 2.32 19.25
C THR A 368 4.26 1.44 18.38
N ALA A 369 4.96 0.47 18.99
CA ALA A 369 5.83 -0.46 18.28
C ALA A 369 5.05 -1.56 17.52
N VAL A 370 3.76 -1.72 17.84
CA VAL A 370 2.87 -2.70 17.22
C VAL A 370 1.55 -2.04 16.91
N THR A 371 1.06 -2.23 15.69
CA THR A 371 -0.27 -1.81 15.22
C THR A 371 -1.11 -3.07 14.98
N LEU A 372 -2.35 -3.11 15.44
CA LEU A 372 -3.25 -4.25 15.22
C LEU A 372 -3.78 -4.27 13.79
N ASP A 373 -3.91 -5.46 13.20
CA ASP A 373 -4.46 -5.64 11.86
C ASP A 373 -5.96 -5.99 11.89
N PRO A 374 -6.85 -5.08 11.44
CA PRO A 374 -8.29 -5.33 11.37
C PRO A 374 -8.70 -6.50 10.46
N ASN A 375 -7.87 -6.82 9.46
CA ASN A 375 -8.15 -7.89 8.50
C ASN A 375 -8.01 -9.28 9.15
N THR A 376 -7.14 -9.38 10.16
CA THR A 376 -6.93 -10.62 10.93
C THR A 376 -7.88 -10.77 12.11
N ALA A 377 -8.47 -9.66 12.57
CA ALA A 377 -9.28 -9.62 13.78
C ALA A 377 -10.55 -10.47 13.69
N HIS A 378 -10.78 -11.26 14.72
CA HIS A 378 -12.01 -12.05 14.88
C HIS A 378 -13.27 -11.14 14.87
N PRO A 379 -14.41 -11.57 14.28
CA PRO A 379 -15.61 -10.73 14.14
C PRO A 379 -16.26 -10.23 15.43
N GLN A 380 -15.95 -10.82 16.58
CA GLN A 380 -16.41 -10.34 17.89
C GLN A 380 -15.48 -9.27 18.49
N LEU A 381 -14.33 -8.97 17.87
CA LEU A 381 -13.39 -7.98 18.41
C LEU A 381 -13.68 -6.56 17.95
N LEU A 382 -13.38 -5.62 18.84
CA LEU A 382 -13.44 -4.19 18.63
C LEU A 382 -12.05 -3.60 18.74
N LEU A 383 -11.53 -3.13 17.60
CA LEU A 383 -10.29 -2.38 17.56
C LEU A 383 -10.61 -0.89 17.81
N CYS A 384 -9.85 -0.26 18.69
CA CYS A 384 -10.06 1.10 19.15
C CYS A 384 -8.75 1.88 19.24
N GLY A 385 -8.87 3.22 19.19
CA GLY A 385 -7.77 4.16 19.43
C GLY A 385 -6.61 3.95 18.48
N GLU A 386 -6.80 4.18 17.18
CA GLU A 386 -5.73 4.05 16.18
C GLU A 386 -5.12 2.64 16.12
N LEU A 387 -5.96 1.61 16.25
CA LEU A 387 -5.57 0.20 16.16
C LEU A 387 -4.56 -0.24 17.25
N ARG A 388 -4.58 0.39 18.42
CA ARG A 388 -3.71 0.01 19.56
C ARG A 388 -4.43 -0.70 20.69
N SER A 389 -5.75 -0.79 20.64
CA SER A 389 -6.54 -1.43 21.70
C SER A 389 -7.55 -2.39 21.12
N VAL A 390 -7.76 -3.51 21.82
CA VAL A 390 -8.69 -4.56 21.43
C VAL A 390 -9.49 -5.05 22.63
N ARG A 391 -10.78 -5.32 22.40
CA ARG A 391 -11.70 -5.92 23.38
C ARG A 391 -12.79 -6.72 22.67
N VAL A 392 -13.45 -7.62 23.39
CA VAL A 392 -14.65 -8.30 22.88
C VAL A 392 -15.86 -7.37 22.90
N SER A 393 -16.67 -7.49 21.84
CA SER A 393 -18.01 -6.94 21.67
C SER A 393 -19.04 -7.93 22.18
N GLN A 394 -20.17 -7.45 22.70
CA GLN A 394 -21.33 -8.30 22.99
C GLN A 394 -22.00 -8.81 21.70
N GLU A 395 -21.87 -8.06 20.60
CA GLU A 395 -22.45 -8.42 19.30
C GLU A 395 -21.36 -8.79 18.29
N ARG A 396 -21.59 -9.87 17.54
CA ARG A 396 -20.74 -10.28 16.42
C ARG A 396 -20.96 -9.33 15.25
N ARG A 397 -19.88 -8.75 14.73
CA ARG A 397 -19.94 -7.85 13.57
C ARG A 397 -20.09 -8.63 12.27
N GLY A 398 -20.87 -8.08 11.33
CA GLY A 398 -20.89 -8.51 9.94
C GLY A 398 -19.65 -8.00 9.20
N LEU A 399 -18.48 -8.57 9.51
CA LEU A 399 -17.25 -8.26 8.78
C LEU A 399 -17.19 -9.04 7.45
N PRO A 400 -16.57 -8.48 6.40
CA PRO A 400 -16.38 -9.20 5.15
C PRO A 400 -15.53 -10.45 5.38
N ALA A 401 -15.85 -11.50 4.61
CA ALA A 401 -15.07 -12.72 4.59
C ALA A 401 -13.63 -12.37 4.18
N ASN A 402 -12.66 -12.92 4.91
CA ASN A 402 -11.25 -12.71 4.65
C ASN A 402 -10.46 -13.95 5.13
N PRO A 403 -9.67 -14.62 4.29
CA PRO A 403 -8.89 -15.80 4.69
C PRO A 403 -7.88 -15.55 5.80
N GLU A 404 -7.40 -14.31 5.94
CA GLU A 404 -6.44 -13.94 6.99
C GLU A 404 -7.14 -13.76 8.36
N ARG A 405 -8.47 -13.84 8.42
CA ARG A 405 -9.27 -13.60 9.63
C ARG A 405 -9.26 -14.82 10.56
N LEU A 406 -8.96 -14.57 11.83
CA LEU A 406 -9.09 -15.57 12.89
C LEU A 406 -10.58 -15.82 13.18
N ASP A 407 -11.00 -17.07 13.13
CA ASP A 407 -12.40 -17.50 13.16
C ASP A 407 -12.79 -18.33 14.39
N VAL A 408 -11.83 -19.02 15.01
CA VAL A 408 -12.04 -19.89 16.20
C VAL A 408 -11.94 -19.11 17.50
N ASP A 409 -10.80 -18.45 17.75
CA ASP A 409 -10.56 -17.70 18.98
C ASP A 409 -10.72 -16.19 18.75
N PRO A 410 -11.20 -15.42 19.76
CA PRO A 410 -11.33 -13.96 19.68
C PRO A 410 -9.95 -13.28 19.73
N GLY A 411 -9.14 -13.53 18.69
CA GLY A 411 -7.78 -13.03 18.54
C GLY A 411 -7.63 -12.03 17.39
N VAL A 412 -6.51 -11.30 17.44
CA VAL A 412 -6.06 -10.36 16.41
C VAL A 412 -4.53 -10.36 16.35
N LEU A 413 -3.97 -10.15 15.16
CA LEU A 413 -2.53 -10.07 14.94
C LEU A 413 -2.05 -8.62 14.83
N GLY A 414 -0.75 -8.42 15.05
CA GLY A 414 -0.05 -7.22 14.61
C GLY A 414 0.05 -7.17 13.09
N SER A 415 0.09 -5.97 12.51
CA SER A 415 0.14 -5.74 11.06
C SER A 415 1.49 -6.06 10.41
N GLU A 416 2.55 -6.17 11.21
CA GLU A 416 3.91 -6.42 10.71
C GLU A 416 4.46 -7.76 11.23
N GLY A 417 5.00 -8.55 10.30
CA GLY A 417 5.71 -9.79 10.61
C GLY A 417 7.15 -9.53 10.98
N LEU A 418 7.56 -10.03 12.15
CA LEU A 418 8.90 -9.88 12.71
C LEU A 418 9.79 -11.04 12.28
N GLY A 419 10.91 -10.74 11.63
CA GLY A 419 11.79 -11.75 11.02
C GLY A 419 13.30 -11.61 11.29
N SER A 420 13.71 -10.66 12.14
CA SER A 420 15.11 -10.47 12.52
C SER A 420 15.24 -9.44 13.64
N GLY A 421 16.31 -9.50 14.43
CA GLY A 421 16.64 -8.46 15.42
C GLY A 421 15.85 -8.51 16.72
N LEU A 422 15.94 -7.42 17.48
CA LEU A 422 15.31 -7.26 18.80
C LEU A 422 14.08 -6.36 18.69
N HIS A 423 12.94 -6.87 19.17
CA HIS A 423 11.66 -6.17 19.21
C HIS A 423 11.13 -6.12 20.63
N CYS A 424 10.52 -5.00 21.01
CA CYS A 424 10.01 -4.79 22.36
C CYS A 424 8.75 -3.93 22.30
N TRP A 425 7.69 -4.37 22.98
CA TRP A 425 6.47 -3.59 23.16
C TRP A 425 5.83 -3.89 24.51
N ASP A 426 5.08 -2.92 25.02
CA ASP A 426 4.41 -2.99 26.30
C ASP A 426 2.89 -3.04 26.08
N VAL A 427 2.21 -3.89 26.83
CA VAL A 427 0.77 -4.09 26.74
C VAL A 427 0.17 -3.87 28.13
N GLY A 428 -0.71 -2.89 28.24
CA GLY A 428 -1.60 -2.75 29.39
C GLY A 428 -2.62 -3.88 29.38
N VAL A 429 -2.64 -4.64 30.47
CA VAL A 429 -3.51 -5.81 30.67
C VAL A 429 -4.48 -5.55 31.82
N PRO A 430 -5.71 -6.09 31.75
CA PRO A 430 -6.65 -5.95 32.85
C PRO A 430 -6.26 -6.85 34.03
N VAL A 431 -6.52 -6.37 35.24
CA VAL A 431 -6.25 -7.11 36.48
C VAL A 431 -7.16 -8.34 36.62
N GLN A 432 -8.37 -8.24 36.09
CA GLN A 432 -9.38 -9.31 36.11
C GLN A 432 -9.91 -9.59 34.71
N GLY A 433 -10.31 -10.83 34.48
CA GLY A 433 -10.83 -11.30 33.21
C GLY A 433 -9.79 -12.00 32.35
N ASP A 434 -10.28 -12.62 31.29
CA ASP A 434 -9.46 -13.44 30.40
C ASP A 434 -8.72 -12.57 29.39
N TRP A 435 -7.44 -12.85 29.21
CA TRP A 435 -6.63 -12.26 28.17
C TRP A 435 -5.40 -13.11 27.89
N LEU A 436 -4.90 -13.02 26.67
CA LEU A 436 -3.71 -13.72 26.24
C LEU A 436 -2.96 -12.89 25.20
N LEU A 437 -1.65 -12.82 25.34
CA LEU A 437 -0.79 -12.09 24.43
C LEU A 437 0.47 -12.88 24.13
N GLY A 438 1.09 -12.62 22.98
CA GLY A 438 2.21 -13.42 22.56
C GLY A 438 2.61 -13.23 21.10
N LEU A 439 3.01 -14.33 20.49
CA LEU A 439 3.51 -14.43 19.13
C LEU A 439 2.90 -15.64 18.44
N LEU A 440 2.61 -15.50 17.15
CA LEU A 440 2.23 -16.60 16.25
C LEU A 440 3.12 -16.62 15.02
N THR A 441 3.50 -17.81 14.56
CA THR A 441 4.15 -17.96 13.25
C THR A 441 3.22 -17.58 12.11
N GLU A 442 3.79 -17.15 10.99
CA GLU A 442 3.04 -16.85 9.76
C GLU A 442 2.17 -18.04 9.30
N SER A 443 2.72 -19.25 9.36
CA SER A 443 2.01 -20.49 9.06
C SER A 443 0.79 -20.75 9.98
N ALA A 444 0.89 -20.40 11.28
CA ALA A 444 -0.16 -20.67 12.26
C ALA A 444 -1.39 -19.75 12.11
N GLN A 445 -1.25 -18.60 11.44
CA GLN A 445 -2.34 -17.64 11.23
C GLN A 445 -3.50 -18.20 10.40
N ARG A 446 -3.20 -19.18 9.54
CA ARG A 446 -4.13 -19.67 8.51
C ARG A 446 -4.88 -20.94 8.91
N THR A 447 -4.72 -21.38 10.16
CA THR A 447 -5.20 -22.69 10.61
C THR A 447 -6.05 -22.56 11.86
N GLY A 448 -7.23 -23.20 11.88
CA GLY A 448 -8.14 -23.16 13.03
C GLY A 448 -7.55 -23.72 14.33
N ASP A 449 -8.16 -23.33 15.47
CA ASP A 449 -7.74 -23.50 16.87
C ASP A 449 -6.25 -23.22 17.12
N VAL A 450 -5.97 -22.04 17.69
CA VAL A 450 -4.61 -21.55 17.97
C VAL A 450 -3.94 -22.38 19.06
N HIS A 451 -4.72 -22.97 19.98
CA HIS A 451 -4.21 -23.72 21.12
C HIS A 451 -3.80 -25.16 20.77
N GLY A 452 -4.31 -25.73 19.68
CA GLY A 452 -4.08 -27.11 19.27
C GLY A 452 -2.92 -27.34 18.29
N ARG A 453 -2.29 -26.28 17.74
CA ARG A 453 -1.30 -26.39 16.64
C ARG A 453 0.06 -25.79 16.99
N PRO A 454 1.18 -26.32 16.49
CA PRO A 454 2.51 -25.74 16.72
C PRO A 454 2.61 -24.31 16.16
N GLY A 455 3.36 -23.44 16.84
CA GLY A 455 3.72 -22.11 16.33
C GLY A 455 3.23 -20.91 17.14
N GLY A 456 2.70 -21.12 18.34
CA GLY A 456 2.34 -20.04 19.27
C GLY A 456 3.25 -19.98 20.50
N TRP A 457 3.58 -18.76 20.96
CA TRP A 457 4.26 -18.49 22.22
C TRP A 457 3.50 -17.40 22.97
N TYR A 458 3.01 -17.68 24.16
CA TYR A 458 2.06 -16.79 24.82
C TYR A 458 2.23 -16.72 26.33
N LEU A 459 1.67 -15.65 26.89
CA LEU A 459 1.39 -15.46 28.30
C LEU A 459 -0.04 -14.92 28.40
N GLY A 460 -0.83 -15.46 29.32
CA GLY A 460 -2.21 -15.03 29.53
C GLY A 460 -2.70 -15.26 30.94
N HIS A 461 -3.82 -14.64 31.24
CA HIS A 461 -4.62 -14.87 32.44
C HIS A 461 -5.94 -15.50 31.96
N MET A 462 -6.25 -16.70 32.45
CA MET A 462 -7.48 -17.43 32.10
C MET A 462 -8.13 -17.94 33.38
N GLY A 463 -9.37 -17.53 33.64
CA GLY A 463 -10.04 -17.77 34.91
C GLY A 463 -9.29 -17.09 36.06
N ASP A 464 -8.74 -17.88 36.98
CA ASP A 464 -7.98 -17.40 38.15
C ASP A 464 -6.47 -17.69 38.06
N ALA A 465 -5.99 -18.09 36.87
CA ALA A 465 -4.63 -18.58 36.70
C ALA A 465 -3.86 -17.81 35.62
N TYR A 466 -2.60 -17.49 35.93
CA TYR A 466 -1.64 -17.01 34.94
C TYR A 466 -0.95 -18.21 34.29
N THR A 467 -0.88 -18.24 32.97
CA THR A 467 -0.21 -19.31 32.23
C THR A 467 0.71 -18.73 31.18
N ALA A 468 1.83 -19.41 30.93
CA ALA A 468 2.68 -19.12 29.78
C ALA A 468 3.16 -20.42 29.15
N GLY A 469 3.36 -20.42 27.84
CA GLY A 469 3.76 -21.63 27.15
C GLY A 469 3.93 -21.44 25.66
N SER A 470 4.21 -22.55 25.01
CA SER A 470 4.31 -22.63 23.56
C SER A 470 3.50 -23.80 23.05
N THR A 471 2.72 -23.61 21.99
CA THR A 471 1.93 -24.69 21.42
C THR A 471 2.81 -25.68 20.64
N PRO A 472 2.49 -26.99 20.64
CA PRO A 472 1.37 -27.64 21.29
C PRO A 472 1.69 -28.13 22.72
N HIS A 473 2.75 -27.62 23.36
CA HIS A 473 3.18 -28.08 24.68
C HIS A 473 2.23 -27.58 25.77
N ALA A 474 2.12 -28.35 26.86
CA ALA A 474 1.31 -27.98 28.01
C ALA A 474 1.76 -26.63 28.60
N PRO A 475 0.82 -25.74 28.96
CA PRO A 475 1.16 -24.45 29.55
C PRO A 475 1.79 -24.61 30.94
N THR A 476 2.71 -23.72 31.27
CA THR A 476 3.27 -23.59 32.61
C THR A 476 2.40 -22.65 33.44
N LEU A 477 1.99 -23.10 34.63
CA LEU A 477 1.28 -22.25 35.59
C LEU A 477 2.26 -21.26 36.22
N LEU A 478 1.88 -19.99 36.23
CA LEU A 478 2.66 -18.91 36.82
C LEU A 478 1.98 -18.41 38.10
N ALA A 479 2.78 -18.11 39.10
CA ALA A 479 2.35 -17.46 40.34
C ALA A 479 3.10 -16.13 40.50
N PRO A 480 2.74 -15.08 39.74
CA PRO A 480 3.40 -13.79 39.87
C PRO A 480 3.17 -13.21 41.27
N GLN A 481 4.19 -12.54 41.83
CA GLN A 481 4.14 -11.98 43.20
C GLN A 481 2.99 -10.98 43.37
N ARG A 482 2.63 -10.28 42.29
CA ARG A 482 1.47 -9.39 42.20
C ARG A 482 0.86 -9.50 40.79
N PRO A 483 -0.44 -9.21 40.62
CA PRO A 483 -1.05 -9.10 39.30
C PRO A 483 -0.35 -8.02 38.45
N PRO A 484 0.16 -8.35 37.25
CA PRO A 484 0.75 -7.36 36.36
C PRO A 484 -0.35 -6.45 35.80
N HIS A 485 -0.08 -5.13 35.78
CA HIS A 485 -0.92 -4.16 35.06
C HIS A 485 -0.39 -3.92 33.64
N THR A 486 0.90 -4.18 33.44
CA THR A 486 1.60 -4.07 32.17
C THR A 486 2.42 -5.34 31.97
N VAL A 487 2.40 -5.87 30.75
CA VAL A 487 3.30 -6.94 30.32
C VAL A 487 4.15 -6.44 29.16
N ARG A 488 5.46 -6.46 29.36
CA ARG A 488 6.46 -6.22 28.32
C ARG A 488 6.77 -7.53 27.62
N VAL A 489 6.62 -7.53 26.30
CA VAL A 489 7.03 -8.63 25.42
C VAL A 489 8.33 -8.23 24.73
N GLN A 490 9.34 -9.08 24.85
CA GLN A 490 10.63 -8.92 24.17
C GLN A 490 10.93 -10.12 23.31
N LEU A 491 11.04 -9.90 22.00
CA LEU A 491 11.46 -10.89 21.02
C LEU A 491 12.89 -10.59 20.60
N ASP A 492 13.80 -11.48 20.95
CA ASP A 492 15.13 -11.56 20.34
C ASP A 492 15.07 -12.67 19.29
N TRP A 493 14.78 -12.26 18.06
CA TRP A 493 14.58 -13.20 16.96
C TRP A 493 15.89 -13.92 16.63
N ASP A 494 17.00 -13.18 16.60
CA ASP A 494 18.33 -13.70 16.24
C ASP A 494 18.86 -14.72 17.25
N ARG A 495 18.55 -14.55 18.55
CA ARG A 495 18.93 -15.51 19.60
C ARG A 495 17.84 -16.52 19.95
N GLY A 496 16.68 -16.45 19.27
CA GLY A 496 15.61 -17.41 19.47
C GLY A 496 14.97 -17.33 20.86
N LYS A 497 14.69 -16.12 21.36
CA LYS A 497 14.19 -15.92 22.73
C LYS A 497 12.97 -14.99 22.76
N VAL A 498 11.93 -15.42 23.46
CA VAL A 498 10.77 -14.58 23.83
C VAL A 498 10.77 -14.42 25.34
N THR A 499 10.70 -13.19 25.83
CA THR A 499 10.68 -12.89 27.26
C THR A 499 9.46 -12.05 27.60
N PHE A 500 8.78 -12.43 28.67
CA PHE A 500 7.67 -11.70 29.28
C PHE A 500 8.12 -11.16 30.64
N SER A 501 7.85 -9.88 30.90
CA SER A 501 8.22 -9.20 32.15
C SER A 501 7.20 -8.14 32.53
N ASP A 502 7.11 -7.82 33.82
CA ASP A 502 6.39 -6.64 34.33
C ASP A 502 7.38 -5.46 34.35
N PRO A 503 7.23 -4.45 33.47
CA PRO A 503 8.15 -3.32 33.42
C PRO A 503 8.02 -2.37 34.62
N ASP A 504 6.93 -2.44 35.40
CA ASP A 504 6.67 -1.52 36.52
C ASP A 504 7.51 -1.85 37.76
N ASN A 505 7.91 -3.12 37.92
CA ASN A 505 8.83 -3.58 38.98
C ASN A 505 10.04 -4.32 38.41
N ASN A 506 10.19 -4.36 37.09
CA ASN A 506 11.21 -5.12 36.37
C ASN A 506 11.21 -6.63 36.73
N ALA A 507 10.06 -7.19 37.11
CA ALA A 507 9.93 -8.60 37.45
C ALA A 507 9.89 -9.45 36.18
N HIS A 508 10.74 -10.47 36.14
CA HIS A 508 10.67 -11.50 35.11
C HIS A 508 9.44 -12.38 35.34
N LEU A 509 8.63 -12.58 34.29
CA LEU A 509 7.45 -13.45 34.34
C LEU A 509 7.75 -14.81 33.71
N HIS A 510 8.26 -14.83 32.49
CA HIS A 510 8.59 -16.07 31.79
C HIS A 510 9.54 -15.86 30.61
N THR A 511 10.25 -16.92 30.21
CA THR A 511 11.08 -16.92 28.99
C THR A 511 10.92 -18.24 28.25
N LEU A 512 10.66 -18.12 26.94
CA LEU A 512 10.61 -19.24 26.02
C LEU A 512 11.79 -19.16 25.06
N ARG A 513 12.38 -20.32 24.74
CA ARG A 513 13.46 -20.44 23.76
C ARG A 513 12.97 -21.25 22.58
N HIS A 514 13.25 -20.75 21.38
CA HIS A 514 12.84 -21.40 20.15
C HIS A 514 13.75 -21.00 18.99
N THR A 515 13.95 -21.88 18.02
CA THR A 515 14.67 -21.57 16.79
C THR A 515 13.67 -21.12 15.73
N PHE A 516 13.47 -19.81 15.59
CA PHE A 516 12.56 -19.25 14.59
C PHE A 516 13.08 -19.51 13.17
N THR A 517 12.23 -20.13 12.34
CA THR A 517 12.54 -20.41 10.92
C THR A 517 11.75 -19.53 9.95
N GLU A 518 10.72 -18.87 10.46
CA GLU A 518 9.81 -18.00 9.69
C GLU A 518 9.49 -16.73 10.47
N ARG A 519 8.73 -15.82 9.85
CA ARG A 519 8.25 -14.60 10.52
C ARG A 519 7.26 -14.95 11.62
N VAL A 520 7.30 -14.19 12.69
CA VAL A 520 6.34 -14.24 13.79
C VAL A 520 5.61 -12.91 13.93
N PHE A 521 4.37 -12.96 14.35
CA PHE A 521 3.50 -11.80 14.44
C PHE A 521 3.04 -11.65 15.89
N PRO A 522 3.02 -10.43 16.45
CA PRO A 522 2.37 -10.17 17.72
C PRO A 522 0.93 -10.68 17.69
N TYR A 523 0.53 -11.38 18.74
CA TYR A 523 -0.81 -11.96 18.87
C TYR A 523 -1.47 -11.46 20.14
N PHE A 524 -2.75 -11.13 20.04
CA PHE A 524 -3.55 -10.61 21.14
C PHE A 524 -4.93 -11.24 21.13
N ASN A 525 -5.37 -11.72 22.28
CA ASN A 525 -6.70 -12.21 22.56
C ASN A 525 -7.18 -11.52 23.84
N ALA A 526 -8.32 -10.86 23.77
CA ALA A 526 -8.85 -10.06 24.86
C ALA A 526 -10.25 -10.51 25.20
N GLY A 527 -10.61 -10.55 26.49
CA GLY A 527 -11.99 -10.67 26.94
C GLY A 527 -12.75 -9.35 26.85
N LEU A 528 -13.70 -9.16 27.78
CA LEU A 528 -14.53 -7.94 27.85
C LEU A 528 -13.70 -6.69 28.18
N ALA A 529 -12.68 -6.85 29.03
CA ALA A 529 -11.76 -5.78 29.37
C ALA A 529 -10.69 -5.62 28.27
N PRO A 530 -10.33 -4.39 27.88
CA PRO A 530 -9.46 -4.16 26.74
C PRO A 530 -7.99 -4.44 27.04
N LEU A 531 -7.31 -5.06 26.08
CA LEU A 531 -5.85 -4.97 25.94
C LEU A 531 -5.48 -3.65 25.27
N ARG A 532 -4.38 -3.03 25.71
CA ARG A 532 -3.89 -1.74 25.18
C ARG A 532 -2.40 -1.78 24.94
N ILE A 533 -1.97 -1.65 23.69
CA ILE A 533 -0.57 -1.45 23.34
C ILE A 533 -0.17 -0.04 23.79
N LEU A 534 0.85 0.05 24.62
CA LEU A 534 1.29 1.30 25.23
C LEU A 534 2.29 2.02 24.32
N PRO A 535 2.21 3.37 24.24
CA PRO A 535 3.09 4.14 23.39
C PRO A 535 4.51 4.23 23.97
N VAL A 536 5.48 4.28 23.06
CA VAL A 536 6.89 4.51 23.40
C VAL A 536 7.17 6.00 23.34
N LYS A 537 7.75 6.56 24.42
CA LYS A 537 8.18 7.96 24.42
C LYS A 537 9.38 8.15 23.48
N ALA A 538 9.18 8.86 22.37
CA ALA A 538 10.28 9.28 21.50
C ALA A 538 11.17 10.28 22.23
N ARG A 539 12.46 9.95 22.43
CA ARG A 539 13.46 10.88 22.94
C ARG A 539 14.41 11.23 21.80
N VAL A 540 14.65 12.52 21.59
CA VAL A 540 15.76 12.96 20.73
C VAL A 540 17.03 12.86 21.56
N ALA A 541 17.99 12.06 21.10
CA ALA A 541 19.33 12.06 21.67
C ALA A 541 20.06 13.30 21.12
N GLU A 542 20.31 14.29 21.98
CA GLU A 542 21.27 15.34 21.67
C GLU A 542 22.67 14.74 21.80
N GLU A 543 23.38 14.58 20.68
CA GLU A 543 24.84 14.45 20.77
C GLU A 543 25.38 15.82 21.22
N PRO A 544 26.06 15.91 22.38
CA PRO A 544 26.65 17.17 22.80
C PRO A 544 27.62 17.65 21.71
N PRO A 545 27.67 18.97 21.41
CA PRO A 545 28.67 19.49 20.50
C PRO A 545 30.04 19.06 21.00
N ARG A 546 30.80 18.36 20.14
CA ARG A 546 32.17 17.95 20.46
C ARG A 546 32.95 19.23 20.77
N HIS A 547 33.16 19.50 22.05
CA HIS A 547 34.08 20.53 22.50
C HIS A 547 35.46 20.13 21.99
N THR A 548 35.90 20.78 20.92
CA THR A 548 37.30 20.82 20.56
C THR A 548 37.97 21.67 21.64
N PRO A 549 38.94 21.14 22.40
CA PRO A 549 39.66 21.95 23.37
C PRO A 549 40.33 23.11 22.63
N ALA A 550 40.18 24.33 23.13
CA ALA A 550 40.87 25.49 22.62
C ALA A 550 42.39 25.22 22.66
N HIS A 551 43.01 25.11 21.48
CA HIS A 551 44.45 25.05 21.35
C HIS A 551 45.04 26.36 21.88
N THR A 552 45.87 26.26 22.91
CA THR A 552 46.73 27.32 23.39
C THR A 552 47.65 27.78 22.25
N HIS A 553 47.56 29.06 21.92
CA HIS A 553 48.44 29.72 20.95
C HIS A 553 49.90 29.68 21.43
N THR A 554 50.78 29.12 20.61
CA THR A 554 52.22 29.47 20.58
C THR A 554 52.58 29.79 19.12
N PRO A 555 53.32 30.87 18.80
CA PRO A 555 53.38 31.38 17.44
C PRO A 555 54.56 30.85 16.59
N ALA A 556 54.25 30.75 15.28
CA ALA A 556 55.10 30.84 14.07
C ALA A 556 56.09 29.68 13.81
N HIS A 557 56.09 29.01 12.65
CA HIS A 557 56.47 29.58 11.34
C HIS A 557 56.21 28.59 10.17
N THR A 558 55.93 29.18 9.00
CA THR A 558 56.29 28.78 7.61
C THR A 558 55.52 27.69 6.82
N HIS A 559 54.89 28.19 5.75
CA HIS A 559 54.75 27.69 4.36
C HIS A 559 53.82 26.50 3.98
N THR A 560 52.91 26.84 3.05
CA THR A 560 51.88 26.15 2.24
C THR A 560 52.45 25.19 1.15
N PRO A 561 51.66 24.47 0.30
CA PRO A 561 50.24 24.06 0.35
C PRO A 561 49.90 22.60 -0.16
N LEU A 562 48.63 22.19 -0.01
CA LEU A 562 47.82 21.25 -0.85
C LEU A 562 48.22 19.77 -1.00
N HIS A 563 47.40 18.83 -0.45
CA HIS A 563 46.56 17.92 -1.26
C HIS A 563 45.63 17.00 -0.44
N ARG A 564 44.37 16.94 -0.92
CA ARG A 564 43.38 15.85 -0.93
C ARG A 564 43.21 14.89 0.26
N ARG A 565 42.03 15.09 0.86
CA ARG A 565 41.12 14.11 1.47
C ARG A 565 40.68 13.03 0.46
N THR A 566 40.76 11.75 0.83
CA THR A 566 39.88 10.68 0.31
C THR A 566 39.81 9.51 1.30
N GLU A 567 38.56 9.18 1.68
CA GLU A 567 38.03 7.81 1.88
C GLU A 567 38.50 7.02 3.12
N ARG A 568 37.68 6.24 3.84
CA ARG A 568 36.32 5.71 3.69
C ARG A 568 35.91 5.19 5.08
N LEU A 569 34.69 5.49 5.55
CA LEU A 569 33.97 4.60 6.44
C LEU A 569 32.53 4.53 5.92
N THR A 570 32.26 3.40 5.28
CA THR A 570 30.99 2.95 4.75
C THR A 570 30.10 2.42 5.88
N ASP A 571 28.80 2.61 5.66
CA ASP A 571 27.68 1.79 6.15
C ASP A 571 27.38 1.73 7.64
N LYS A 572 26.38 2.54 8.04
CA LYS A 572 25.01 2.03 8.24
C LYS A 572 24.07 3.18 8.59
N PHE A 573 23.39 3.74 7.59
CA PHE A 573 22.03 4.32 7.68
C PHE A 573 21.65 4.87 6.30
N ARG A 574 21.15 3.99 5.42
CA ARG A 574 20.31 4.38 4.27
C ARG A 574 19.67 3.11 3.71
N ARG A 575 18.35 2.98 3.70
CA ARG A 575 17.41 3.56 2.71
C ARG A 575 16.00 3.06 3.12
N LYS A 576 14.88 3.74 2.89
CA LYS A 576 14.53 4.79 1.92
C LYS A 576 13.17 5.40 2.33
N SER A 577 13.09 6.72 2.44
CA SER A 577 11.91 7.48 1.98
C SER A 577 12.27 8.05 0.62
N SER A 578 11.43 7.78 -0.37
CA SER A 578 11.56 8.29 -1.74
C SER A 578 10.81 9.61 -1.87
N THR A 579 11.56 10.65 -2.23
CA THR A 579 11.10 11.95 -2.71
C THR A 579 10.38 11.82 -4.05
N ALA A 580 9.17 12.37 -4.15
CA ALA A 580 8.61 12.84 -5.42
C ALA A 580 9.11 14.26 -5.69
N LYS A 581 9.73 14.48 -6.84
CA LYS A 581 9.97 15.81 -7.42
C LYS A 581 8.71 16.20 -8.19
N LEU A 582 8.16 17.37 -7.91
CA LEU A 582 7.28 18.09 -8.82
C LEU A 582 8.15 19.15 -9.52
N THR A 583 8.13 19.10 -10.85
CA THR A 583 8.56 20.19 -11.74
C THR A 583 7.34 21.02 -12.09
N ASP A 584 7.56 22.35 -12.07
CA ASP A 584 6.72 23.50 -12.42
C ASP A 584 5.42 23.73 -11.64
#